data_AF-A0A956SY15-F1
#
_entry.id   AF-A0A956SY15-F1
#
_cell.length_a   1.000
_cell.length_b   1.000
_cell.length_c   1.000
_cell.angle_alpha   90.00
_cell.angle_beta   90.00
_cell.angle_gamma   90.00
#
_symmetry.space_group_name_H-M   'P 1'
#
loop_
_entity.id
_entity.type
_entity.pdbx_description
1 polymer ?
#
loop_
_entity_poly.entity_id
_entity_poly.type
_entity_poly.pdbx_seq_one_letter_code
_entity_poly.pdbx_strand_id
1 'polypeptide(L)'
;KGLTKDKFLLRRFADRHLDPKVSQRPKHIFRAAYAGSFLNPMPDYVKQLLSEESLSKTGLFDIKSVRRFQEVLSGPHLRLGPHMLKEVGLVGVISTQLWYHLFVSGDLCELPAWQPPSGTLASTH
;
A
#
# COMPACT_ATOMS: atom_id res chain seq x y z
N LYS A 1 -23.94 -15.39 20.60
CA LYS A 1 -23.39 -14.81 19.33
C LYS A 1 -22.37 -13.76 19.73
N GLY A 2 -21.08 -14.09 19.75
CA GLY A 2 -20.07 -13.31 20.46
C GLY A 2 -18.92 -12.87 19.57
N LEU A 3 -18.52 -11.61 19.71
CA LEU A 3 -17.35 -10.96 19.10
C LEU A 3 -16.04 -11.77 19.20
N THR A 4 -15.99 -12.81 20.03
CA THR A 4 -14.77 -13.61 20.33
C THR A 4 -14.78 -15.02 19.75
N LYS A 5 -15.91 -15.52 19.23
CA LYS A 5 -16.06 -16.90 18.68
C LYS A 5 -16.69 -16.90 17.30
N ASP A 6 -16.14 -16.09 16.40
CA ASP A 6 -16.46 -16.13 14.97
C ASP A 6 -15.92 -17.43 14.33
N LYS A 7 -16.49 -17.85 13.20
CA LYS A 7 -16.12 -19.07 12.44
C LYS A 7 -16.25 -20.40 13.21
N PHE A 8 -17.28 -20.56 14.05
CA PHE A 8 -17.50 -21.74 14.90
C PHE A 8 -17.39 -23.10 14.18
N LEU A 9 -18.08 -23.28 13.05
CA LEU A 9 -18.04 -24.55 12.32
C LEU A 9 -16.64 -24.87 11.78
N LEU A 10 -15.95 -23.86 11.25
CA LEU A 10 -14.57 -24.00 10.78
C LEU A 10 -13.63 -24.40 11.92
N ARG A 11 -13.80 -23.80 13.10
CA ARG A 11 -12.99 -24.13 14.29
C ARG A 11 -13.24 -25.55 14.78
N ARG A 12 -14.51 -25.98 14.84
CA ARG A 12 -14.87 -27.36 15.21
C ARG A 12 -14.34 -28.40 14.23
N PHE A 13 -14.30 -28.07 12.93
CA PHE A 13 -13.63 -28.90 11.94
C PHE A 13 -12.12 -28.96 12.18
N ALA A 14 -11.50 -27.79 12.39
CA ALA A 14 -10.06 -27.65 12.60
C ALA A 14 -9.55 -28.32 13.88
N ASP A 15 -10.36 -28.39 14.95
CA ASP A 15 -10.01 -29.08 16.20
C ASP A 15 -9.67 -30.57 16.00
N ARG A 16 -10.14 -31.19 14.90
CA ARG A 16 -9.80 -32.58 14.55
C ARG A 16 -8.46 -32.73 13.84
N HIS A 17 -7.84 -31.62 13.41
CA HIS A 17 -6.67 -31.62 12.53
C HIS A 17 -5.51 -30.75 13.04
N LEU A 18 -5.76 -29.79 13.94
CA LEU A 18 -4.78 -28.81 14.42
C LEU A 18 -4.75 -28.75 15.95
N ASP A 19 -3.62 -28.33 16.52
CA ASP A 19 -3.50 -28.05 17.95
C ASP A 19 -4.50 -26.96 18.39
N PRO A 20 -5.15 -27.08 19.57
CA PRO A 20 -6.07 -26.08 20.11
C PRO A 20 -5.51 -24.65 20.13
N LYS A 21 -4.19 -24.48 20.31
CA LYS A 21 -3.51 -23.17 20.26
C LYS A 21 -3.64 -22.48 18.89
N VAL A 22 -3.86 -23.24 17.82
CA VAL A 22 -4.06 -22.75 16.45
C VAL A 22 -5.55 -22.67 16.14
N SER A 23 -6.32 -23.75 16.37
CA SER A 23 -7.75 -23.81 15.99
C SER A 23 -8.63 -22.85 16.79
N GLN A 24 -8.26 -22.53 18.04
CA GLN A 24 -9.00 -21.61 18.92
C GLN A 24 -8.37 -20.22 19.00
N ARG A 25 -7.28 -19.96 18.25
CA ARG A 25 -6.62 -18.64 18.24
C ARG A 25 -7.61 -17.53 17.87
N PRO A 26 -7.69 -16.43 18.64
CA PRO A 26 -8.50 -15.28 18.28
C PRO A 26 -8.13 -14.73 16.90
N LYS A 27 -9.13 -14.21 16.17
CA LYS A 27 -8.90 -13.56 14.88
C LYS A 27 -8.09 -12.28 15.13
N HIS A 28 -6.85 -12.26 14.63
CA HIS A 28 -6.10 -11.03 14.45
C HIS A 28 -6.22 -10.61 13.00
N ILE A 29 -6.55 -9.33 12.76
CA ILE A 29 -6.45 -8.75 11.42
C ILE A 29 -4.97 -8.69 11.08
N PHE A 30 -4.60 -9.21 9.91
CA PHE A 30 -3.25 -9.02 9.38
C PHE A 30 -3.01 -7.52 9.24
N ARG A 31 -1.91 -7.04 9.83
CA ARG A 31 -1.47 -5.65 9.71
C ARG A 31 -0.05 -5.65 9.17
N ALA A 32 0.11 -5.22 7.93
CA ALA A 32 1.41 -4.88 7.38
C ALA A 32 1.83 -3.49 7.87
N ALA A 33 3.12 -3.19 7.79
CA ALA A 33 3.63 -1.83 8.00
C ALA A 33 3.36 -0.98 6.74
N TYR A 34 2.10 -0.70 6.41
CA TYR A 34 1.66 -0.10 5.14
C TYR A 34 2.49 1.12 4.70
N ALA A 35 2.20 2.30 5.24
CA ALA A 35 2.96 3.51 4.92
C ALA A 35 4.36 3.49 5.57
N GLY A 36 4.53 2.75 6.67
CA GLY A 36 5.82 2.58 7.34
C GLY A 36 6.91 2.03 6.42
N SER A 37 6.55 1.13 5.49
CA SER A 37 7.47 0.60 4.48
C SER A 37 8.00 1.64 3.48
N PHE A 38 7.31 2.78 3.32
CA PHE A 38 7.69 3.83 2.38
C PHE A 38 8.19 5.11 3.06
N LEU A 39 7.92 5.32 4.35
CA LEU A 39 8.22 6.58 5.02
C LEU A 39 9.46 6.52 5.93
N ASN A 40 9.97 5.33 6.28
CA ASN A 40 11.11 5.21 7.17
C ASN A 40 12.08 4.06 6.81
N PRO A 41 13.19 4.35 6.09
CA PRO A 41 13.50 5.62 5.45
C PRO A 41 12.62 5.86 4.22
N MET A 42 12.34 7.12 3.89
CA MET A 42 11.62 7.46 2.67
C MET A 42 12.54 7.48 1.45
N PRO A 43 12.36 6.60 0.44
CA PRO A 43 13.15 6.62 -0.79
C PRO A 43 12.93 7.89 -1.61
N ASP A 44 13.91 8.29 -2.40
CA ASP A 44 13.85 9.56 -3.15
C ASP A 44 12.77 9.56 -4.23
N TYR A 45 12.56 8.45 -4.94
CA TYR A 45 11.42 8.34 -5.86
C TYR A 45 10.08 8.55 -5.16
N VAL A 46 9.90 8.11 -3.91
CA VAL A 46 8.66 8.33 -3.15
C VAL A 46 8.49 9.81 -2.82
N LYS A 47 9.57 10.50 -2.43
CA LYS A 47 9.56 11.96 -2.20
C LYS A 47 9.15 12.71 -3.45
N GLN A 48 9.69 12.32 -4.60
CA GLN A 48 9.37 12.92 -5.90
C GLN A 48 7.91 12.67 -6.29
N LEU A 49 7.42 11.42 -6.19
CA LEU A 49 6.01 11.09 -6.48
C LEU A 49 5.00 11.83 -5.58
N LEU A 50 5.37 12.13 -4.32
CA LEU A 50 4.54 12.87 -3.37
C LEU A 50 4.78 14.39 -3.39
N SER A 51 5.66 14.88 -4.27
CA SER A 51 5.93 16.30 -4.43
C SER A 51 4.70 17.04 -4.97
N GLU A 52 4.58 18.32 -4.64
CA GLU A 52 3.51 19.16 -5.17
C GLU A 52 3.57 19.24 -6.71
N GLU A 53 4.77 19.21 -7.28
CA GLU A 53 4.97 19.19 -8.73
C GLU A 53 4.35 17.94 -9.37
N SER A 54 4.71 16.74 -8.90
CA SER A 54 4.23 15.48 -9.48
C SER A 54 2.73 15.27 -9.24
N LEU A 55 2.23 15.65 -8.07
CA LEU A 55 0.79 15.62 -7.78
C LEU A 55 0.02 16.58 -8.72
N SER A 56 0.56 17.77 -8.98
CA SER A 56 -0.05 18.74 -9.90
C SER A 56 -0.03 18.28 -11.35
N LYS A 57 1.05 17.62 -11.80
CA LYS A 57 1.17 17.05 -13.16
C LYS A 57 0.06 16.05 -13.48
N THR A 58 -0.27 15.19 -12.51
CA THR A 58 -1.32 14.17 -12.71
C THR A 58 -2.74 14.68 -12.47
N GLY A 59 -2.92 15.62 -11.54
CA GLY A 59 -4.24 16.13 -11.14
C GLY A 59 -5.16 15.09 -10.47
N LEU A 60 -4.64 13.90 -10.11
CA LEU A 60 -5.44 12.78 -9.62
C LEU A 60 -5.84 12.89 -8.14
N PHE A 61 -5.13 13.72 -7.36
CA PHE A 61 -5.28 13.78 -5.91
C PHE A 61 -5.32 15.22 -5.38
N ASP A 62 -6.09 15.43 -4.31
CA ASP A 62 -6.05 16.68 -3.55
C ASP A 62 -4.73 16.78 -2.76
N ILE A 63 -3.87 17.71 -3.17
CA ILE A 63 -2.53 17.92 -2.62
C ILE A 63 -2.58 18.20 -1.11
N LYS A 64 -3.59 18.94 -0.65
CA LYS A 64 -3.76 19.28 0.77
C LYS A 64 -4.03 18.04 1.63
N SER A 65 -4.88 17.15 1.15
CA SER A 65 -5.19 15.87 1.81
C SER A 65 -3.97 14.96 1.86
N VAL A 66 -3.20 14.86 0.77
CA VAL A 66 -1.97 14.06 0.70
C VAL A 66 -0.93 14.57 1.70
N ARG A 67 -0.71 15.89 1.79
CA ARG A 67 0.19 16.50 2.79
C ARG A 67 -0.24 16.19 4.22
N ARG A 68 -1.53 16.35 4.52
CA ARG A 68 -2.08 16.01 5.84
C ARG A 68 -1.85 14.56 6.21
N PHE A 69 -1.90 13.63 5.25
CA PHE A 69 -1.61 12.22 5.52
C PHE A 69 -0.13 12.02 5.82
N GLN A 70 0.77 12.63 5.05
CA GLN A 70 2.22 12.58 5.30
C GLN A 70 2.57 13.13 6.69
N GLU A 71 2.04 14.28 7.08
CA GLU A 71 2.29 14.88 8.41
C GLU A 71 1.85 13.95 9.55
N VAL A 72 0.66 13.36 9.44
CA VAL A 72 0.15 12.43 10.46
C VAL A 72 1.02 11.17 10.57
N LEU A 73 1.51 10.68 9.44
CA LEU A 73 2.26 9.42 9.37
C LEU A 73 3.77 9.60 9.61
N SER A 74 4.31 10.80 9.49
CA SER A 74 5.72 11.13 9.78
C SER A 74 5.95 11.59 11.23
N GLY A 75 4.89 11.85 11.99
CA GLY A 75 4.97 12.30 13.38
C GLY A 75 5.25 11.18 14.41
N PRO A 76 5.58 11.54 15.66
CA PRO A 76 5.87 10.59 16.75
C PRO A 76 4.67 9.69 17.14
N HIS A 77 3.48 9.96 16.59
CA HIS A 77 2.23 9.26 16.87
C HIS A 77 2.00 7.98 16.05
N LEU A 78 3.02 7.45 15.34
CA LEU A 78 2.93 6.16 14.63
C LEU A 78 2.47 4.99 15.54
N ARG A 79 2.41 5.19 16.86
CA ARG A 79 2.06 4.20 17.88
C ARG A 79 0.64 4.33 18.47
N LEU A 80 -0.16 5.33 18.14
CA LEU A 80 -1.46 5.59 18.80
C LEU A 80 -2.64 5.70 17.82
N GLY A 81 -3.29 4.56 17.53
CA GLY A 81 -4.63 4.48 16.93
C GLY A 81 -4.69 3.95 15.49
N PRO A 82 -5.88 3.54 14.99
CA PRO A 82 -6.03 2.94 13.67
C PRO A 82 -5.95 4.02 12.57
N HIS A 83 -4.74 4.40 12.17
CA HIS A 83 -4.51 5.26 11.00
C HIS A 83 -4.67 4.52 9.67
N MET A 84 -5.30 3.34 9.66
CA MET A 84 -5.47 2.47 8.49
C MET A 84 -5.95 3.23 7.26
N LEU A 85 -6.91 4.15 7.39
CA LEU A 85 -7.39 4.95 6.25
C LEU A 85 -6.27 5.80 5.64
N LYS A 86 -5.47 6.47 6.46
CA LYS A 86 -4.38 7.34 6.00
C LYS A 86 -3.21 6.52 5.50
N GLU A 87 -2.87 5.44 6.18
CA GLU A 87 -1.80 4.52 5.78
C GLU A 87 -2.10 3.89 4.42
N VAL A 88 -3.26 3.25 4.28
CA VAL A 88 -3.68 2.63 3.01
C VAL A 88 -3.92 3.69 1.95
N GLY A 89 -4.48 4.85 2.31
CA GLY A 89 -4.67 5.98 1.41
C GLY A 89 -3.35 6.47 0.81
N LEU A 90 -2.32 6.68 1.64
CA LEU A 90 -1.01 7.13 1.16
C LEU A 90 -0.32 6.07 0.31
N VAL A 91 -0.40 4.79 0.68
CA VAL A 91 0.06 3.69 -0.18
C VAL A 91 -0.66 3.69 -1.52
N GLY A 92 -1.98 3.95 -1.54
CA GLY A 92 -2.75 4.10 -2.78
C GLY A 92 -2.26 5.25 -3.66
N VAL A 93 -1.96 6.41 -3.07
CA VAL A 93 -1.40 7.57 -3.78
C VAL A 93 -0.04 7.19 -4.40
N ILE A 94 0.90 6.67 -3.60
CA ILE A 94 2.23 6.26 -4.07
C ILE A 94 2.11 5.24 -5.21
N SER A 95 1.27 4.22 -5.03
CA SER A 95 1.09 3.15 -6.04
C SER A 95 0.53 3.70 -7.36
N THR A 96 -0.44 4.62 -7.27
CA THR A 96 -1.08 5.22 -8.46
C THR A 96 -0.13 6.17 -9.18
N GLN A 97 0.61 7.01 -8.43
CA GLN A 97 1.62 7.90 -8.98
C GLN A 97 2.75 7.11 -9.67
N LEU A 98 3.23 6.05 -9.02
CA LEU A 98 4.25 5.17 -9.61
C LEU A 98 3.74 4.48 -10.88
N TRP A 99 2.50 3.99 -10.87
CA TRP A 99 1.89 3.41 -12.06
C TRP A 99 1.79 4.42 -13.21
N TYR A 100 1.32 5.63 -12.94
CA TYR A 100 1.21 6.69 -13.93
C TYR A 100 2.60 7.05 -14.51
N HIS A 101 3.60 7.17 -13.65
CA HIS A 101 4.99 7.39 -14.08
C HIS A 101 5.48 6.27 -14.99
N LEU A 102 5.33 5.01 -14.57
CA LEU A 102 5.86 3.88 -15.31
C LEU A 102 5.20 3.70 -16.69
N PHE A 103 3.88 3.91 -16.79
CA PHE A 103 3.13 3.47 -17.97
C PHE A 103 2.46 4.59 -18.77
N VAL A 104 2.45 5.83 -18.26
CA VAL A 104 1.75 6.95 -18.92
C VAL A 104 2.71 8.09 -19.31
N SER A 105 3.47 8.65 -18.37
CA SER A 105 4.23 9.88 -18.64
C SER A 105 5.75 9.78 -18.48
N GLY A 106 6.25 8.97 -17.56
CA GLY A 106 7.70 8.86 -17.30
C GLY A 106 8.37 10.08 -16.66
N ASP A 107 7.61 11.09 -16.18
CA ASP A 107 8.15 12.41 -15.81
C ASP A 107 7.86 12.87 -14.35
N LEU A 108 7.34 11.96 -13.53
CA LEU A 108 6.98 12.24 -12.13
C LEU A 108 8.09 11.97 -11.10
N CYS A 109 9.06 11.11 -11.42
CA CYS A 109 10.21 10.80 -10.59
C CYS A 109 11.38 10.35 -11.45
N GLU A 110 12.53 10.12 -10.82
CA GLU A 110 13.80 9.77 -11.47
C GLU A 110 13.90 8.31 -11.94
N LEU A 111 12.91 7.48 -11.60
CA LEU A 111 12.90 6.10 -12.06
C LEU A 111 12.78 6.06 -13.59
N PRO A 112 13.30 5.02 -14.25
CA PRO A 112 13.05 4.84 -15.66
C PRO A 112 11.57 4.52 -15.89
N ALA A 113 10.97 5.18 -16.87
CA ALA A 113 9.68 4.77 -17.40
C ALA A 113 9.76 3.31 -17.89
N TRP A 114 8.64 2.60 -17.81
CA TRP A 114 8.60 1.23 -18.31
C TRP A 114 8.75 1.24 -19.84
N GLN A 115 9.63 0.37 -20.33
CA GLN A 115 9.78 0.10 -21.76
C GLN A 115 9.29 -1.33 -22.04
N PRO A 116 8.46 -1.53 -23.08
CA PRO A 116 8.08 -2.86 -23.48
C PRO A 116 9.34 -3.65 -23.90
N PRO A 117 9.43 -4.94 -23.58
CA PRO A 117 10.49 -5.77 -24.12
C PRO A 117 10.45 -5.68 -25.64
N SER A 118 11.60 -5.47 -26.28
CA SER A 118 11.74 -5.49 -27.74
C SER A 118 11.46 -6.90 -28.24
N GLY A 119 10.19 -7.25 -28.41
CA GLY A 119 9.78 -8.47 -29.08
C GLY A 119 10.09 -8.34 -30.56
N THR A 120 10.97 -9.18 -31.08
CA THR A 120 11.01 -9.45 -32.52
C THR A 120 9.65 -10.04 -32.87
N LEU A 121 8.74 -9.24 -33.44
CA LEU A 121 7.57 -9.78 -34.12
C LEU A 121 8.13 -10.67 -35.22
N ALA A 122 8.09 -11.99 -35.03
CA ALA A 122 8.47 -12.95 -36.04
C ALA A 122 7.57 -12.67 -37.26
N SER A 123 8.15 -12.08 -38.30
CA SER A 123 7.46 -11.85 -39.57
C SER A 123 7.00 -13.21 -40.06
N THR A 124 5.70 -13.46 -40.00
CA THR A 124 5.11 -14.66 -40.57
C THR A 124 5.16 -14.47 -42.08
N HIS A 125 6.06 -15.22 -42.73
CA HIS A 125 6.10 -15.38 -44.19
C HIS A 125 4.98 -16.32 -44.66
#